data_AF-A0A060BM99-F1
#
_entry.id   AF-A0A060BM99-F1
#
_cell.length_a   1.000
_cell.length_b   1.000
_cell.length_c   1.000
_cell.angle_alpha   90.00
_cell.angle_beta   90.00
_cell.angle_gamma   90.00
#
_symmetry.space_group_name_H-M   'P 1'
#
loop_
_entity.id
_entity.type
_entity.pdbx_description
1 polymer ?
#
loop_
_entity_poly.entity_id
_entity_poly.type
_entity_poly.pdbx_seq_one_letter_code
_entity_poly.pdbx_strand_id
1 'polypeptide(L)'
;LRRPRQLAGGFVAQVVLTNTGSPWSSWSLDFELPAGQGVDSGWSGAWQAGHKGVTVDSLSWNDAVGTGQKVYLGFVGTGSG
;
A
#
# COMPACT_ATOMS: atom_id res chain seq x y z
N LEU A 1 -26.80 -11.18 -7.84
CA LEU A 1 -25.70 -12.16 -8.01
C LEU A 1 -24.39 -11.50 -7.54
N ARG A 2 -23.96 -11.68 -6.28
CA ARG A 2 -22.65 -11.16 -5.81
C ARG A 2 -21.58 -12.13 -6.31
N ARG A 3 -20.82 -11.76 -7.34
CA ARG A 3 -19.67 -12.57 -7.77
C ARG A 3 -18.61 -12.53 -6.65
N PRO A 4 -18.13 -13.68 -6.15
CA PRO A 4 -16.99 -13.72 -5.25
C PRO A 4 -15.78 -13.09 -5.95
N ARG A 5 -15.04 -12.23 -5.25
CA ARG A 5 -13.77 -11.67 -5.72
C ARG A 5 -12.76 -12.82 -5.81
N GLN A 6 -12.53 -13.31 -7.02
CA GLN A 6 -11.72 -14.50 -7.28
C GLN A 6 -10.22 -14.14 -7.26
N LEU A 7 -9.43 -14.77 -6.40
CA LEU A 7 -7.95 -14.76 -6.48
C LEU A 7 -7.46 -15.94 -7.31
N ALA A 8 -7.90 -16.06 -8.56
CA ALA A 8 -7.20 -16.91 -9.53
C ALA A 8 -6.09 -16.06 -10.16
N GLY A 9 -4.96 -15.96 -9.45
CA GLY A 9 -3.82 -15.11 -9.84
C GLY A 9 -3.79 -13.74 -9.16
N GLY A 10 -4.03 -13.67 -7.85
CA GLY A 10 -3.79 -12.47 -7.05
C GLY A 10 -3.20 -12.81 -5.69
N PHE A 11 -2.64 -11.82 -4.99
CA PHE A 11 -1.94 -11.99 -3.72
C PHE A 11 -2.36 -10.94 -2.69
N VAL A 12 -2.01 -11.17 -1.42
CA VAL A 12 -2.16 -10.19 -0.35
C VAL A 12 -0.78 -9.83 0.16
N ALA A 13 -0.45 -8.55 0.17
CA ALA A 13 0.84 -8.04 0.63
C ALA A 13 0.67 -7.04 1.78
N GLN A 14 1.65 -7.06 2.69
CA GLN A 14 1.79 -6.09 3.76
C GLN A 14 3.02 -5.22 3.49
N VAL A 15 2.87 -3.91 3.71
CA VAL A 15 3.97 -2.95 3.66
C VAL A 15 4.16 -2.38 5.06
N VAL A 16 5.40 -2.35 5.52
CA VAL A 16 5.77 -1.81 6.85
C VAL A 16 6.67 -0.59 6.63
N LEU A 17 6.10 0.59 6.83
CA LEU A 17 6.86 1.84 6.80
C LEU A 17 7.48 2.06 8.19
N THR A 18 8.79 2.21 8.27
CA THR A 18 9.51 2.51 9.53
C THR A 18 10.17 3.88 9.43
N ASN A 19 9.87 4.80 10.35
CA ASN A 19 10.56 6.08 10.39
C ASN A 19 11.89 5.93 11.14
N THR A 20 13.01 6.01 10.42
CA THR A 20 14.37 5.96 10.99
C THR A 20 15.00 7.33 11.20
N GLY A 21 14.28 8.43 10.90
CA GLY A 21 14.75 9.81 11.01
C GLY A 21 13.92 10.63 11.99
N SER A 22 13.91 11.95 11.81
CA SER A 22 13.07 12.87 12.59
C SER A 22 11.58 12.55 12.43
N PRO A 23 10.73 12.87 13.42
CA PRO A 23 9.28 12.66 13.31
C PRO A 23 8.68 13.30 12.07
N TRP A 24 7.72 12.62 11.45
CA TRP A 24 6.96 13.12 10.30
C TRP A 24 5.53 13.42 10.71
N SER A 25 4.90 14.41 10.07
CA SER A 25 3.48 14.74 10.23
C SER A 25 2.61 14.30 9.06
N SER A 26 3.23 13.78 8.00
CA SER A 26 2.58 13.13 6.86
C SER A 26 3.60 12.25 6.15
N TRP A 27 3.12 11.30 5.35
CA TRP A 27 3.97 10.47 4.51
C TRP A 27 3.29 10.16 3.18
N SER A 28 4.10 9.95 2.15
CA SER A 28 3.69 9.43 0.87
C SER A 28 4.71 8.38 0.44
N LEU A 29 4.23 7.26 -0.07
CA LEU A 29 5.05 6.15 -0.55
C LEU A 29 4.80 5.98 -2.05
N ASP A 30 5.87 6.12 -2.83
CA ASP A 30 5.88 5.84 -4.26
C ASP A 30 6.72 4.59 -4.53
N PHE A 31 6.13 3.61 -5.20
CA PHE A 31 6.83 2.40 -5.61
C PHE A 31 6.27 1.81 -6.89
N GLU A 32 7.06 0.95 -7.53
CA GLU A 32 6.65 0.21 -8.72
C GLU A 32 6.43 -1.26 -8.37
N LEU A 33 5.44 -1.87 -9.02
CA LEU A 33 5.25 -3.32 -8.98
C LEU A 33 5.93 -3.97 -10.20
N PRO A 34 6.43 -5.21 -10.08
CA PRO A 34 6.89 -5.99 -11.23
C PRO A 34 5.87 -6.02 -12.37
N ALA A 35 6.36 -6.10 -13.61
CA ALA A 35 5.49 -6.13 -14.79
C ALA A 35 4.48 -7.29 -14.71
N GLY A 36 3.21 -7.00 -15.00
CA GLY A 36 2.11 -7.97 -14.91
C GLY A 36 1.46 -8.05 -13.52
N GLN A 37 1.95 -7.31 -12.53
CA GLN A 37 1.28 -7.11 -11.25
C GLN A 37 0.54 -5.76 -11.20
N GLY A 38 -0.45 -5.68 -10.33
CA GLY A 38 -1.21 -4.45 -10.06
C GLY A 38 -1.83 -4.45 -8.67
N VAL A 39 -2.45 -3.33 -8.29
CA VAL A 39 -3.21 -3.18 -7.03
C VAL A 39 -4.70 -3.15 -7.34
N ASP A 40 -5.48 -4.02 -6.71
CA ASP A 40 -6.95 -4.05 -6.85
C ASP A 40 -7.65 -3.33 -5.68
N SER A 41 -7.13 -3.45 -4.46
CA SER A 41 -7.61 -2.66 -3.32
C SER A 41 -6.55 -2.55 -2.23
N GLY A 42 -6.48 -1.43 -1.51
CA GLY A 42 -5.61 -1.26 -0.35
C GLY A 42 -6.35 -0.78 0.90
N TRP A 43 -5.68 -0.87 2.04
CA TRP A 43 -6.16 -0.33 3.32
C TRP A 43 -5.02 0.39 4.06
N SER A 44 -5.38 1.11 5.12
CA SER A 44 -4.47 1.93 5.94
C SER A 44 -3.74 3.05 5.18
N GLY A 45 -4.14 3.36 3.96
CA GLY A 45 -3.58 4.45 3.15
C GLY A 45 -4.55 4.85 2.02
N ALA A 46 -4.29 5.98 1.39
CA ALA A 46 -4.99 6.39 0.17
C ALA A 46 -4.19 5.88 -1.04
N TRP A 47 -4.66 4.78 -1.63
CA TRP A 47 -3.95 4.07 -2.70
C TRP A 47 -4.34 4.61 -4.08
N GLN A 48 -3.34 4.95 -4.88
CA GLN A 48 -3.47 5.35 -6.28
C GLN A 48 -2.54 4.46 -7.10
N ALA A 49 -3.10 3.60 -7.96
CA ALA A 49 -2.32 2.71 -8.81
C ALA A 49 -2.56 3.04 -10.28
N GLY A 50 -1.48 3.30 -11.01
CA GLY A 50 -1.47 3.49 -12.46
C GLY A 50 -0.71 2.37 -13.17
N HIS A 51 -0.57 2.48 -14.50
CA HIS A 51 0.10 1.48 -15.33
C HIS A 51 1.60 1.28 -15.01
N LYS A 52 2.24 2.21 -14.29
CA LYS A 52 3.68 2.20 -14.03
C LYS A 52 4.08 2.44 -12.58
N GLY A 53 3.14 2.67 -11.66
CA GLY A 53 3.48 3.04 -10.30
C GLY A 53 2.29 3.03 -9.37
N VAL A 54 2.60 2.91 -8.08
CA VAL A 54 1.67 2.94 -6.96
C VAL A 54 2.12 4.06 -6.03
N THR A 55 1.21 4.99 -5.78
CA THR A 55 1.35 6.04 -4.76
C THR A 55 0.41 5.73 -3.62
N VAL A 56 0.90 5.86 -2.39
CA VAL A 56 0.10 5.67 -1.18
C VAL A 56 0.31 6.85 -0.26
N ASP A 57 -0.75 7.61 0.00
CA ASP A 57 -0.71 8.73 0.92
C ASP A 57 -1.23 8.35 2.31
N SER A 58 -0.71 9.01 3.33
CA SER A 58 -1.19 8.90 4.70
C SER A 58 -2.65 9.29 4.85
N LEU A 59 -3.33 8.67 5.81
CA LEU A 59 -4.65 9.07 6.28
C LEU A 59 -4.47 9.91 7.55
N SER A 60 -5.48 10.72 7.88
CA SER A 60 -5.42 11.64 9.03
C SER A 60 -5.20 10.98 10.40
N TRP A 61 -5.38 9.65 10.50
CA TRP A 61 -5.16 8.90 11.72
C TRP A 61 -3.78 8.21 11.79
N ASN A 62 -2.99 8.24 10.72
CA ASN A 62 -1.64 7.64 10.67
C ASN A 62 -0.59 8.51 9.97
N ASP A 63 -0.85 9.80 9.80
CA ASP A 63 0.04 10.77 9.17
C ASP A 63 1.26 11.08 10.05
N ALA A 64 1.06 11.18 11.36
CA ALA A 64 2.11 11.43 12.34
C ALA A 64 2.87 10.14 12.70
N VAL A 65 4.17 10.10 12.39
CA VAL A 65 5.05 8.96 12.66
C VAL A 65 6.30 9.43 13.38
N GLY A 66 6.40 9.10 14.67
CA GLY A 66 7.59 9.39 15.47
C GLY A 66 8.82 8.58 15.06
N THR A 67 10.01 9.00 15.48
CA THR A 67 11.25 8.25 15.27
C THR A 67 11.15 6.83 15.87
N GLY A 68 11.51 5.83 15.08
CA GLY A 68 11.43 4.41 15.44
C GLY A 68 10.02 3.82 15.35
N GLN A 69 8.98 4.62 15.08
CA GLN A 69 7.61 4.14 14.91
C GLN A 69 7.38 3.54 13.52
N LYS A 70 6.30 2.76 13.43
CA LYS A 70 5.92 2.02 12.22
C LYS A 70 4.48 2.27 11.82
N VAL A 71 4.24 2.31 10.51
CA VAL A 71 2.90 2.27 9.91
C VAL A 71 2.77 0.97 9.13
N TYR A 72 1.65 0.29 9.35
CA TYR A 72 1.34 -0.97 8.68
C TYR A 72 0.24 -0.73 7.65
N LEU A 73 0.58 -1.05 6.41
CA LEU A 73 -0.25 -0.92 5.23
C LEU A 73 -0.45 -2.28 4.61
N GLY A 74 -1.47 -2.43 3.77
CA GLY A 74 -1.58 -3.63 2.96
C GLY A 74 -2.52 -3.46 1.80
N PHE A 75 -2.38 -4.38 0.85
CA PHE A 75 -3.16 -4.38 -0.37
C PHE A 75 -3.39 -5.79 -0.91
N VAL A 76 -4.45 -5.91 -1.70
CA VAL A 76 -4.72 -7.06 -2.56
C VAL A 76 -4.19 -6.73 -3.94
N GLY A 77 -3.21 -7.50 -4.39
CA GLY A 77 -2.59 -7.39 -5.70
C GLY A 77 -3.15 -8.39 -6.70
N THR A 78 -3.02 -8.07 -7.98
CA THR A 78 -3.27 -8.96 -9.11
C THR A 78 -1.94 -9.44 -9.71
N GLY A 79 -1.98 -10.57 -10.44
CA GLY A 79 -0.79 -11.22 -10.99
C GLY A 79 -0.19 -12.27 -10.06
N SER A 80 0.86 -12.93 -10.54
CA SER A 80 1.68 -13.84 -9.73
C SER A 80 2.58 -13.01 -8.82
N GLY A 81 2.37 -13.13 -7.51
CA GLY A 81 3.27 -12.56 -6.48
C GLY A 81 4.63 -13.22 -6.47
#